data_AF-A0A3M1NUM1-F1
#
_entry.id   AF-A0A3M1NUM1-F1
#
_cell.length_a   1.000
_cell.length_b   1.000
_cell.length_c   1.000
_cell.angle_alpha   90.00
_cell.angle_beta   90.00
_cell.angle_gamma   90.00
#
_symmetry.space_group_name_H-M   'P 1'
#
loop_
_entity.id
_entity.type
_entity.pdbx_description
1 polymer ?
#
loop_
_entity_poly.entity_id
_entity_poly.type
_entity_poly.pdbx_seq_one_letter_code
_entity_poly.pdbx_strand_id
1 'polypeptide(L)' 'MKRIDFNAPDETITHECESHREGDWIVFHCPECPDYERRINWRTGEMIVKNSDPFIRHQGHHIPEEFKDALLNVN' A
#
# COMPACT_ATOMS: atom_id res chain seq x y z
N MET A 1 -19.32 27.63 9.26
CA MET A 1 -18.92 26.98 8.00
C MET A 1 -17.39 26.87 8.01
N LYS A 2 -16.83 25.67 8.15
CA LYS A 2 -15.36 25.48 8.17
C LYS A 2 -14.83 25.63 6.74
N ARG A 3 -13.85 26.52 6.54
CA ARG A 3 -13.12 26.65 5.27
C ARG A 3 -12.20 25.43 5.14
N ILE A 4 -12.29 24.72 4.02
CA ILE A 4 -11.31 23.71 3.63
C ILE A 4 -10.22 24.44 2.87
N ASP A 5 -8.98 24.37 3.35
CA ASP A 5 -7.81 24.89 2.67
C ASP A 5 -7.12 23.75 1.95
N PHE A 6 -7.12 23.78 0.61
CA PHE A 6 -6.49 22.76 -0.24
C PHE A 6 -4.97 22.96 -0.37
N ASN A 7 -4.41 24.03 0.20
CA ASN A 7 -2.97 24.31 0.20
C ASN A 7 -2.32 24.05 1.57
N ALA A 8 -3.06 23.49 2.52
CA ALA A 8 -2.48 23.10 3.80
C ALA A 8 -1.36 22.06 3.56
N PRO A 9 -0.18 22.22 4.18
CA PRO A 9 0.86 21.21 4.10
C PRO A 9 0.29 19.88 4.61
N ASP A 10 0.54 18.82 3.84
CA ASP A 10 0.13 17.48 4.21
C ASP A 10 0.96 17.03 5.43
N GLU A 11 0.36 17.13 6.61
CA GLU A 11 0.97 16.69 7.86
C GLU A 11 0.96 15.15 8.01
N THR A 12 0.47 14.40 7.01
CA THR A 12 0.42 12.94 7.10
C THR A 12 1.80 12.32 6.91
N ILE A 13 2.18 11.46 7.87
CA ILE A 13 3.41 10.69 7.83
C ILE A 13 3.22 9.59 6.78
N THR A 14 4.24 9.37 5.94
CA THR A 14 4.20 8.33 4.91
C THR A 14 5.07 7.15 5.30
N HIS A 15 4.51 5.94 5.29
CA HIS A 15 5.26 4.70 5.51
C HIS A 15 5.33 3.89 4.22
N GLU A 16 6.48 3.27 3.99
CA GLU A 16 6.68 2.31 2.91
C GLU A 16 6.24 0.92 3.36
N CYS A 17 5.37 0.31 2.57
CA CYS A 17 4.84 -1.03 2.79
C CYS A 17 5.51 -2.03 1.85
N GLU A 18 5.81 -3.19 2.41
CA GLU A 18 6.25 -4.35 1.66
C GLU A 18 5.04 -5.14 1.19
N SER A 19 5.17 -5.86 0.07
CA SER A 19 4.09 -6.70 -0.45
C SER A 19 4.55 -8.09 -0.85
N HIS A 20 3.66 -9.05 -0.64
CA HIS A 20 3.80 -10.42 -1.12
C HIS A 20 2.46 -10.94 -1.63
N ARG A 21 2.47 -12.10 -2.29
CA ARG A 21 1.27 -12.71 -2.88
C ARG A 21 0.91 -14.00 -2.14
N GLU A 22 -0.35 -14.11 -1.75
CA GLU A 22 -0.99 -15.28 -1.14
C GLU A 22 -2.14 -15.73 -2.03
N GLY A 23 -1.82 -16.56 -3.03
CA GLY A 23 -2.78 -17.00 -4.04
C GLY A 23 -3.31 -15.83 -4.88
N ASP A 24 -4.59 -15.51 -4.69
CA ASP A 24 -5.26 -14.41 -5.39
C ASP A 24 -5.17 -13.07 -4.65
N TRP A 25 -4.60 -13.05 -3.44
CA TRP A 25 -4.44 -11.85 -2.63
C TRP A 25 -3.02 -11.31 -2.70
N ILE A 26 -2.89 -10.01 -2.94
CA ILE A 26 -1.67 -9.23 -2.69
C ILE A 26 -1.81 -8.66 -1.29
N VAL A 27 -0.90 -9.02 -0.41
CA VAL A 27 -0.89 -8.60 1.00
C VAL A 27 0.19 -7.55 1.17
N PHE A 28 -0.15 -6.44 1.83
CA PHE A 28 0.76 -5.37 2.19
C PHE A 28 0.90 -5.31 3.70
N HIS A 29 2.14 -5.28 4.17
CA HIS A 29 2.50 -5.06 5.56
C HIS A 29 3.39 -3.84 5.70
N CYS A 30 3.25 -3.12 6.81
CA CYS A 30 4.06 -1.97 7.13
C CYS A 30 5.06 -2.35 8.24
N PRO A 31 6.38 -2.22 8.02
CA PRO A 31 7.38 -2.48 9.06
C PRO A 31 7.21 -1.60 10.31
N GLU A 32 6.65 -0.40 10.14
CA GLU A 32 6.43 0.59 11.20
C GLU A 32 5.07 0.44 11.91
N CYS A 33 4.13 -0.30 11.31
CA CYS A 33 2.79 -0.54 11.86
C CYS A 33 2.52 -2.04 11.92
N PRO A 34 2.92 -2.74 13.01
CA PRO A 34 2.86 -4.20 13.12
C PRO A 34 1.47 -4.79 12.93
N ASP A 35 0.43 -4.03 13.29
CA ASP A 35 -0.96 -4.47 13.22
C ASP A 35 -1.66 -4.05 11.91
N TYR A 36 -0.99 -3.28 11.05
CA TYR A 36 -1.51 -2.86 9.76
C TYR A 36 -1.41 -3.97 8.72
N GLU A 37 -2.50 -4.18 8.00
CA GLU A 37 -2.54 -5.10 6.88
C GLU A 37 -3.53 -4.58 5.84
N ARG A 38 -3.08 -4.48 4.58
CA ARG A 38 -3.96 -4.24 3.44
C ARG A 38 -3.88 -5.43 2.49
N ARG A 39 -5.02 -6.01 2.14
CA ARG A 39 -5.14 -7.09 1.16
C ARG A 39 -5.90 -6.60 -0.06
N ILE A 40 -5.41 -6.95 -1.25
CA ILE A 40 -6.06 -6.66 -2.53
C ILE A 40 -6.18 -7.97 -3.31
N ASN A 41 -7.38 -8.40 -3.65
CA ASN A 41 -7.58 -9.53 -4.54
C ASN A 41 -7.36 -9.06 -5.99
N TRP A 42 -6.29 -9.50 -6.64
CA TRP A 42 -5.92 -8.98 -7.96
C TRP A 42 -6.85 -9.48 -9.08
N ARG A 43 -7.63 -10.54 -8.85
CA ARG A 43 -8.62 -11.05 -9.81
C ARG A 43 -9.94 -10.31 -9.74
N THR A 44 -10.41 -10.01 -8.53
CA THR A 44 -11.74 -9.42 -8.30
C THR A 44 -11.70 -7.92 -8.04
N GLY A 45 -10.55 -7.37 -7.65
CA GLY A 45 -10.38 -6.00 -7.18
C GLY A 45 -10.85 -5.77 -5.74
N GLU A 46 -11.28 -6.80 -5.02
CA GLU A 46 -11.70 -6.69 -3.62
C GLU A 46 -10.56 -6.20 -2.73
N MET A 47 -10.85 -5.30 -1.81
CA MET A 47 -9.87 -4.72 -0.88
C MET A 47 -10.32 -4.85 0.56
N ILE A 48 -9.42 -5.30 1.42
CA ILE A 48 -9.61 -5.37 2.88
C ILE A 48 -8.46 -4.61 3.55
N VAL A 49 -8.79 -3.73 4.50
CA VAL A 49 -7.80 -2.98 5.27
C VAL A 49 -8.07 -3.18 6.76
N LYS A 50 -7.02 -3.47 7.53
CA LYS A 50 -7.06 -3.61 8.98
C LYS A 50 -6.16 -2.56 9.63
N ASN A 51 -6.64 -1.99 10.74
CA ASN A 51 -5.88 -1.10 11.63
C ASN A 51 -5.16 0.05 10.90
N SER A 52 -5.86 0.72 9.97
CA SER A 52 -5.34 1.90 9.29
C SER A 52 -5.57 3.15 10.14
N ASP A 53 -4.48 3.78 10.56
CA ASP A 53 -4.52 5.13 11.14
C ASP A 53 -4.77 6.16 10.00
N PRO A 54 -5.76 7.06 10.11
CA PRO A 54 -6.05 8.07 9.09
C PRO A 54 -4.96 9.14 8.92
N PHE A 55 -4.04 9.28 9.88
CA PHE A 55 -2.92 10.22 9.81
C PHE A 55 -1.66 9.61 9.21
N ILE A 56 -1.66 8.31 8.95
CA ILE A 56 -0.53 7.57 8.36
C ILE A 56 -0.91 7.15 6.94
N ARG A 57 -0.19 7.69 5.95
CA ARG A 57 -0.30 7.28 4.57
C ARG A 57 0.60 6.07 4.31
N HIS A 58 -0.02 4.91 4.12
CA HIS A 58 0.68 3.70 3.70
C HIS A 58 0.79 3.65 2.17
N GLN A 59 2.00 3.52 1.65
CA GLN A 59 2.26 3.37 0.21
C GLN A 59 3.16 2.17 -0.07
N GLY A 60 3.07 1.61 -1.27
CA GLY A 60 3.88 0.46 -1.65
C GLY A 60 3.42 -0.13 -2.97
N HIS A 61 4.37 -0.71 -3.70
CA HIS A 61 4.12 -1.31 -5.01
C HIS A 61 4.25 -2.83 -4.93
N HIS A 62 3.41 -3.53 -5.69
CA HIS A 62 3.55 -4.95 -5.90
C HIS A 62 3.98 -5.22 -7.34
N ILE A 63 5.11 -5.89 -7.50
CA ILE A 63 5.59 -6.39 -8.78
C ILE A 63 5.32 -7.90 -8.79
N PRO A 64 4.46 -8.41 -9.69
CA PRO A 64 4.26 -9.84 -9.82
C PRO A 64 5.57 -10.54 -10.18
N GLU A 65 5.81 -11.73 -9.63
CA GLU A 65 7.04 -12.50 -9.81
C GLU A 65 7.36 -12.70 -11.30
N GLU A 66 6.32 -12.92 -12.10
CA GLU A 66 6.39 -13.16 -13.54
C GLU A 66 7.02 -11.99 -14.31
N PHE A 67 7.04 -10.78 -13.74
CA PHE A 67 7.60 -9.57 -14.35
C PHE A 67 8.89 -9.09 -13.67
N LYS A 68 9.36 -9.73 -12.60
CA LYS A 68 10.59 -9.30 -11.90
C LYS A 68 11.81 -9.34 -12.80
N ASP A 69 11.98 -10.43 -13.55
CA ASP A 69 13.10 -10.57 -14.48
C ASP A 69 13.05 -9.54 -15.61
N ALA A 70 11.85 -9.23 -16.12
CA ALA A 70 11.69 -8.22 -17.16
C ALA A 70 12.07 -6.81 -16.67
N LEU A 71 11.81 -6.50 -15.40
CA LEU A 71 12.15 -5.20 -14.81
C LEU A 71 13.63 -5.08 -14.42
N LEU A 72 14.26 -6.17 -13.99
CA LEU A 72 15.67 -6.18 -13.58
C LEU A 72 16.64 -6.20 -14.77
N ASN A 73 16.19 -6.65 -15.93
CA ASN A 73 17.01 -6.79 -17.13
C ASN A 73 16.83 -5.66 -18.17
N VAL A 74 16.18 -4.55 -17.80
CA VAL A 74 16.18 -3.32 -18.62
C VAL A 74 17.48 -2.56 -18.35
N ASN A 75 18.56 -2.95 -19.02
CA ASN A 75 19.78 -2.14 -19.16
C ASN A 75 19.92 -1.68 -20.61
#